data_AF-A0A2A2TJ54-F1
#
_entry.id   AF-A0A2A2TJ54-F1
#
_cell.length_a   1.000
_cell.length_b   1.000
_cell.length_c   1.000
_cell.angle_alpha   90.00
_cell.angle_beta   90.00
_cell.angle_gamma   90.00
#
_symmetry.space_group_name_H-M   'P 1'
#
loop_
_entity.id
_entity.type
_entity.pdbx_description
1 polymer ?
#
loop_
_entity_poly.entity_id
_entity_poly.type
_entity_poly.pdbx_seq_one_letter_code
_entity_poly.pdbx_strand_id
1 'polypeptide(L)'
;MENNRNREEVFSQSLVKAGLISEEQLHQAVKQHQVHGKHLEEVLVEQGLVKPETIIYLKENFMFSETKNDTYNPNNFDISISAKQVFGIMLRIICFLVSTFLITQLVQRFAPDFFLRDGLALLFNLDEELNFPSVYSSFALLFAAIILGFIAYMKNSQQDFYTSYWKWLSITFSFLFFDELVSVHEHMIEPMKTLFNTKGFLSFAWVIPGSIGVLILFLVFLKFIINLPQKTRSNFLIAGAIYIAGCIGCELVGGYIVDNKLGFMPYLIEVTLEEFLEMLGIAIFIYGLFSHISYYGKGVIFKIQIPSKKLRLFN
;
A
#
# COMPACT_ATOMS: atom_id res chain seq x y z
N MET A 1 -16.61 -38.56 8.22
CA MET A 1 -16.53 -38.98 6.80
C MET A 1 -16.32 -37.79 5.86
N GLU A 2 -16.94 -36.63 6.12
CA GLU A 2 -16.82 -35.40 5.30
C GLU A 2 -15.39 -34.83 5.22
N ASN A 3 -14.61 -34.95 6.30
CA ASN A 3 -13.22 -34.46 6.37
C ASN A 3 -12.18 -35.29 5.58
N ASN A 4 -12.55 -36.46 5.03
CA ASN A 4 -11.68 -37.26 4.17
C ASN A 4 -11.91 -36.96 2.68
N ARG A 5 -13.16 -36.69 2.28
CA ARG A 5 -13.49 -36.33 0.88
C ARG A 5 -12.87 -35.00 0.47
N ASN A 6 -12.92 -33.99 1.34
CA ASN A 6 -12.25 -32.71 1.07
C ASN A 6 -10.73 -32.86 0.89
N ARG A 7 -10.09 -33.78 1.63
CA ARG A 7 -8.65 -34.04 1.50
C ARG A 7 -8.29 -34.71 0.17
N GLU A 8 -9.09 -35.67 -0.26
CA GLU A 8 -8.90 -36.34 -1.55
C GLU A 8 -9.13 -35.37 -2.73
N GLU A 9 -10.09 -34.46 -2.61
CA GLU A 9 -10.37 -33.46 -3.64
C GLU A 9 -9.26 -32.41 -3.78
N VAL A 10 -8.78 -31.84 -2.66
CA VAL A 10 -7.67 -30.87 -2.64
C VAL A 10 -6.37 -31.49 -3.15
N PHE A 11 -6.08 -32.72 -2.76
CA PHE A 11 -4.91 -33.46 -3.25
C PHE A 11 -4.97 -33.67 -4.76
N SER A 12 -6.14 -34.06 -5.28
CA SER A 12 -6.36 -34.33 -6.69
C SER A 12 -6.23 -33.08 -7.56
N GLN A 13 -6.77 -31.95 -7.10
CA GLN A 13 -6.61 -30.66 -7.79
C GLN A 13 -5.15 -30.19 -7.80
N SER A 14 -4.37 -30.52 -6.77
CA SER A 14 -2.95 -30.21 -6.72
C SER A 14 -2.15 -30.99 -7.76
N LEU A 15 -2.51 -32.25 -8.03
CA LEU A 15 -1.89 -33.05 -9.09
C LEU A 15 -2.15 -32.46 -10.49
N VAL A 16 -3.36 -31.95 -10.73
CA VAL A 16 -3.72 -31.26 -11.99
C VAL A 16 -2.94 -29.95 -12.14
N LYS A 17 -2.89 -29.12 -11.09
CA LYS A 17 -2.13 -27.86 -11.10
C LYS A 17 -0.63 -28.06 -11.30
N ALA A 18 -0.08 -29.16 -10.78
CA ALA A 18 1.31 -29.53 -10.96
C ALA A 18 1.59 -30.14 -12.36
N GLY A 19 0.57 -30.33 -13.20
CA GLY A 19 0.69 -30.92 -14.54
C GLY A 19 1.03 -32.41 -14.52
N LEU A 20 0.85 -33.09 -13.38
CA LEU A 20 1.16 -34.51 -13.21
C LEU A 20 0.06 -35.41 -13.79
N ILE A 21 -1.19 -34.93 -13.78
CA ILE A 21 -2.34 -35.56 -14.43
C ILE A 21 -3.18 -34.49 -15.14
N SER A 22 -3.87 -34.87 -16.20
CA SER A 22 -4.87 -34.02 -16.86
C SER A 22 -6.23 -34.06 -16.14
N GLU A 23 -7.07 -33.04 -16.35
CA GLU A 23 -8.44 -33.02 -15.81
C GLU A 23 -9.28 -34.21 -16.29
N GLU A 24 -9.06 -34.68 -17.52
CA GLU A 24 -9.75 -35.83 -18.09
C GLU A 24 -9.36 -37.14 -17.37
N GLN A 25 -8.06 -37.31 -17.07
CA GLN A 25 -7.55 -38.44 -16.29
C GLN A 25 -8.08 -38.41 -14.85
N LEU A 26 -8.17 -37.23 -14.24
CA LEU A 26 -8.75 -37.09 -12.91
C LEU A 26 -10.23 -37.47 -12.90
N HIS A 27 -11.01 -37.02 -13.88
CA HIS A 27 -12.44 -37.33 -13.96
C HIS A 27 -12.68 -38.85 -14.13
N GLN A 28 -11.83 -39.54 -14.90
CA GLN A 28 -11.88 -41.00 -15.03
C GLN A 28 -11.54 -41.74 -13.72
N ALA A 29 -10.52 -41.28 -12.99
CA ALA A 29 -10.12 -41.86 -11.70
C ALA A 29 -11.22 -41.67 -10.62
N VAL A 30 -11.85 -40.49 -10.56
CA VAL A 30 -12.95 -40.20 -9.62
C VAL A 30 -14.16 -41.08 -9.89
N LYS A 31 -14.51 -41.30 -11.16
CA LYS A 31 -15.62 -42.19 -11.54
C LYS A 31 -15.37 -43.64 -11.11
N GLN A 32 -14.13 -44.12 -11.20
CA GLN A 32 -13.78 -45.48 -10.76
C GLN A 32 -13.74 -45.62 -9.24
N HIS A 33 -13.21 -44.62 -8.53
CA HIS A 33 -13.26 -44.51 -7.07
C HIS A 33 -14.71 -44.61 -6.54
N GLN A 34 -15.65 -43.89 -7.15
CA GLN A 34 -17.07 -43.90 -6.77
C GLN A 34 -17.75 -45.27 -6.98
N VAL A 35 -17.26 -46.07 -7.94
CA VAL A 35 -17.82 -47.40 -8.26
C VAL A 35 -17.22 -48.51 -7.41
N HIS A 36 -15.93 -48.43 -7.06
CA HIS A 36 -15.20 -49.52 -6.38
C HIS A 36 -14.89 -49.27 -4.90
N GLY A 37 -15.11 -48.04 -4.39
CA GLY A 37 -14.87 -47.69 -2.99
C GLY A 37 -13.41 -47.70 -2.54
N LYS A 38 -12.45 -47.92 -3.46
CA LYS A 38 -10.99 -47.81 -3.21
C LYS A 38 -10.57 -46.37 -3.06
N HIS A 39 -9.50 -46.06 -2.34
CA HIS A 39 -9.02 -44.67 -2.23
C HIS A 39 -8.57 -44.13 -3.59
N LEU A 40 -8.86 -42.85 -3.87
CA LEU A 40 -8.59 -42.23 -5.17
C LEU A 40 -7.09 -42.31 -5.55
N GLU A 41 -6.22 -42.26 -4.54
CA GLU A 41 -4.77 -42.41 -4.67
C GLU A 41 -4.36 -43.79 -5.19
N GLU A 42 -5.01 -44.85 -4.71
CA GLU A 42 -4.76 -46.23 -5.13
C GLU A 42 -5.17 -46.41 -6.60
N VAL A 43 -6.29 -45.80 -7.00
CA VAL A 43 -6.76 -45.80 -8.39
C VAL A 43 -5.76 -45.09 -9.31
N LEU A 44 -5.20 -43.97 -8.88
CA LEU A 44 -4.20 -43.22 -9.65
C LEU A 44 -2.88 -43.99 -9.83
N VAL A 45 -2.48 -44.78 -8.83
CA VAL A 45 -1.31 -45.67 -8.89
C VAL A 45 -1.58 -46.89 -9.77
N GLU A 46 -2.72 -47.56 -9.59
CA GLU A 46 -3.11 -48.74 -10.36
C GLU A 46 -3.23 -48.44 -11.86
N GLN A 47 -3.64 -47.22 -12.23
CA GLN A 47 -3.70 -46.75 -13.61
C GLN A 47 -2.35 -46.28 -14.17
N GLY A 48 -1.28 -46.28 -13.36
CA GLY A 48 0.05 -45.81 -13.76
C GLY A 48 0.15 -44.30 -14.01
N LEU A 49 -0.85 -43.53 -13.57
CA LEU A 49 -0.91 -42.07 -13.76
C LEU A 49 0.05 -41.35 -12.83
N VAL A 50 0.23 -41.87 -11.62
CA VAL A 50 1.12 -41.29 -10.60
C VAL A 50 1.91 -42.40 -9.93
N LYS A 51 3.21 -42.19 -9.74
CA LYS A 51 4.04 -43.15 -9.02
C LYS A 51 3.78 -43.07 -7.50
N PRO A 52 3.87 -44.20 -6.75
CA PRO A 52 3.68 -44.20 -5.31
C PRO A 52 4.58 -43.21 -4.57
N GLU A 53 5.83 -43.05 -5.03
CA GLU A 53 6.81 -42.15 -4.42
C GLU A 53 6.40 -40.67 -4.58
N THR A 54 5.71 -40.34 -5.67
CA THR A 54 5.20 -38.99 -5.93
C THR A 54 4.05 -38.63 -4.97
N ILE A 55 3.20 -39.60 -4.64
CA ILE A 55 2.11 -39.42 -3.67
C ILE A 55 2.68 -39.18 -2.27
N ILE A 56 3.67 -39.98 -1.87
CA ILE A 56 4.36 -39.82 -0.58
C ILE A 56 5.04 -38.45 -0.50
N TYR A 57 5.81 -38.08 -1.53
CA TYR A 57 6.51 -36.79 -1.58
C TYR A 57 5.54 -35.59 -1.49
N LEU A 58 4.42 -35.64 -2.20
CA LEU A 58 3.42 -34.57 -2.16
C LEU A 58 2.69 -34.51 -0.81
N LYS A 59 2.38 -35.66 -0.20
CA LYS A 59 1.80 -35.68 1.14
C LYS A 59 2.76 -35.11 2.19
N GLU A 60 4.03 -35.45 2.12
CA GLU A 60 5.03 -34.94 3.08
C GLU A 60 5.34 -33.46 2.88
N ASN A 61 5.38 -32.96 1.64
CA ASN A 61 5.81 -31.58 1.36
C ASN A 61 4.67 -30.57 1.13
N PHE A 62 3.50 -31.00 0.66
CA PHE A 62 2.35 -30.11 0.45
C PHE A 62 1.34 -30.16 1.60
N MET A 63 0.97 -31.36 2.11
CA MET A 63 -0.06 -31.45 3.15
C MET A 63 0.39 -30.86 4.49
N PHE A 64 1.69 -30.88 4.79
CA PHE A 64 2.23 -30.21 5.99
C PHE A 64 2.16 -28.68 5.94
N SER A 65 1.99 -28.09 4.75
CA SER A 65 1.82 -26.64 4.60
C SER A 65 0.39 -26.18 4.90
N GLU A 66 -0.62 -27.03 4.68
CA GLU A 66 -2.03 -26.73 4.97
C GLU A 66 -2.46 -27.18 6.37
N THR A 67 -1.87 -28.25 6.93
CA THR A 67 -2.26 -28.78 8.26
C THR A 67 -1.95 -27.85 9.45
N LYS A 68 -1.22 -26.74 9.26
CA LYS A 68 -1.04 -25.73 10.32
C LYS A 68 -2.04 -24.57 10.26
N ASN A 69 -2.88 -24.46 9.23
CA ASN A 69 -3.77 -23.29 9.08
C ASN A 69 -5.28 -23.59 9.05
N ASP A 70 -5.71 -24.85 8.96
CA ASP A 70 -7.14 -25.16 8.90
C ASP A 70 -7.68 -25.78 10.20
N THR A 71 -7.81 -24.92 11.22
CA THR A 71 -8.98 -25.02 12.10
C THR A 71 -10.00 -24.01 11.57
N TYR A 72 -10.82 -24.44 10.59
CA TYR A 72 -11.95 -23.66 10.12
C TYR A 72 -12.95 -23.48 11.28
N ASN A 73 -12.80 -22.38 11.99
CA ASN A 73 -13.76 -21.91 12.98
C ASN A 73 -14.74 -21.00 12.22
N PRO A 74 -16.01 -21.38 12.04
CA PRO A 74 -16.99 -20.65 11.22
C PRO A 74 -17.29 -19.22 11.71
N ASN A 75 -16.65 -18.77 12.79
CA ASN A 75 -16.73 -17.42 13.35
C ASN A 75 -15.53 -16.52 13.01
N ASN A 76 -14.58 -16.97 12.18
CA ASN A 76 -13.45 -16.15 11.77
C ASN A 76 -13.78 -15.42 10.46
N PHE A 77 -13.80 -14.08 10.52
CA PHE A 77 -13.86 -13.24 9.32
C PHE A 77 -12.47 -13.16 8.69
N ASP A 78 -12.30 -13.78 7.51
CA ASP A 78 -11.09 -13.63 6.70
C ASP A 78 -11.20 -12.36 5.84
N ILE A 79 -10.62 -11.24 6.27
CA ILE A 79 -10.48 -10.05 5.42
C ILE A 79 -9.29 -10.28 4.50
N SER A 80 -9.48 -10.19 3.18
CA SER A 80 -8.41 -10.26 2.19
C SER A 80 -8.15 -8.87 1.60
N ILE A 81 -7.02 -8.25 1.94
CA ILE A 81 -6.71 -6.89 1.48
C ILE A 81 -5.91 -6.96 0.17
N SER A 82 -6.53 -6.56 -0.96
CA SER A 82 -5.85 -6.45 -2.25
C SER A 82 -5.20 -5.08 -2.43
N ALA A 83 -3.94 -5.04 -2.89
CA ALA A 83 -3.24 -3.79 -3.21
C ALA A 83 -4.05 -2.85 -4.12
N LYS A 84 -4.74 -3.43 -5.12
CA LYS A 84 -5.59 -2.68 -6.06
C LYS A 84 -6.81 -2.07 -5.39
N GLN A 85 -7.41 -2.76 -4.42
CA GLN A 85 -8.58 -2.27 -3.69
C GLN A 85 -8.17 -1.11 -2.78
N VAL A 86 -7.06 -1.23 -2.06
CA VAL A 86 -6.51 -0.14 -1.23
C VAL A 86 -6.24 1.09 -2.08
N PHE A 87 -5.50 0.93 -3.18
CA PHE A 87 -5.21 2.02 -4.11
C PHE A 87 -6.48 2.68 -4.66
N GLY A 88 -7.47 1.89 -5.08
CA GLY A 88 -8.74 2.42 -5.59
C GLY A 88 -9.59 3.12 -4.54
N ILE A 89 -9.50 2.73 -3.25
CA ILE A 89 -10.13 3.48 -2.15
C ILE A 89 -9.41 4.82 -1.95
N MET A 90 -8.09 4.80 -1.85
CA MET A 90 -7.29 6.02 -1.69
C MET A 90 -7.56 7.01 -2.81
N LEU A 91 -7.55 6.57 -4.07
CA LEU A 91 -7.80 7.43 -5.23
C LEU A 91 -9.19 8.08 -5.18
N ARG A 92 -10.22 7.36 -4.73
CA ARG A 92 -11.57 7.93 -4.57
C ARG A 92 -11.61 9.00 -3.48
N ILE A 93 -10.88 8.79 -2.38
CA ILE A 93 -10.76 9.80 -1.31
C ILE A 93 -10.05 11.04 -1.84
N ILE A 94 -8.91 10.87 -2.52
CA ILE A 94 -8.14 11.99 -3.12
C ILE A 94 -9.02 12.78 -4.08
N CYS A 95 -9.70 12.11 -5.03
CA CYS A 95 -10.59 12.80 -5.97
C CYS A 95 -11.73 13.54 -5.26
N PHE A 96 -12.27 12.97 -4.18
CA PHE A 96 -13.29 13.63 -3.38
C PHE A 96 -12.75 14.88 -2.67
N LEU A 97 -11.59 14.80 -2.03
CA LEU A 97 -10.96 15.93 -1.34
C LEU A 97 -10.64 17.06 -2.32
N VAL A 98 -9.96 16.76 -3.42
CA VAL A 98 -9.59 17.73 -4.46
C VAL A 98 -10.83 18.38 -5.08
N SER A 99 -11.85 17.59 -5.42
CA SER A 99 -13.09 18.15 -6.00
C SER A 99 -13.81 19.05 -4.99
N THR A 100 -13.84 18.65 -3.72
CA THR A 100 -14.50 19.44 -2.66
C THR A 100 -13.76 20.74 -2.43
N PHE A 101 -12.43 20.71 -2.34
CA PHE A 101 -11.58 21.90 -2.26
C PHE A 101 -11.87 22.88 -3.40
N LEU A 102 -11.81 22.43 -4.65
CA LEU A 102 -12.06 23.30 -5.80
C LEU A 102 -13.46 23.93 -5.72
N ILE A 103 -14.48 23.15 -5.35
CA ILE A 103 -15.85 23.65 -5.22
C ILE A 103 -15.93 24.68 -4.09
N THR A 104 -15.38 24.39 -2.90
CA THR A 104 -15.47 25.29 -1.75
C THR A 104 -14.72 26.60 -1.99
N GLN A 105 -13.53 26.55 -2.61
CA GLN A 105 -12.77 27.76 -2.96
C GLN A 105 -13.48 28.62 -4.01
N LEU A 106 -14.10 28.00 -5.03
CA LEU A 106 -14.87 28.74 -6.04
C LEU A 106 -16.14 29.34 -5.44
N VAL A 107 -16.84 28.59 -4.59
CA VAL A 107 -18.03 29.08 -3.88
C VAL A 107 -17.65 30.23 -2.95
N GLN A 108 -16.56 30.12 -2.19
CA GLN A 108 -16.08 31.21 -1.33
C GLN A 108 -15.74 32.47 -2.14
N ARG A 109 -15.17 32.30 -3.35
CA ARG A 109 -14.77 33.42 -4.20
C ARG A 109 -15.92 34.11 -4.92
N PHE A 110 -16.91 33.36 -5.40
CA PHE A 110 -17.93 33.88 -6.33
C PHE A 110 -19.35 33.89 -5.76
N ALA A 111 -19.67 33.08 -4.75
CA ALA A 111 -21.00 33.04 -4.17
C ALA A 111 -21.18 34.12 -3.09
N PRO A 112 -22.41 34.65 -2.92
CA PRO A 112 -22.76 35.46 -1.76
C PRO A 112 -22.48 34.72 -0.44
N ASP A 113 -22.34 35.48 0.63
CA ASP A 113 -22.08 34.90 1.95
C ASP A 113 -23.28 34.09 2.48
N PHE A 114 -22.98 32.96 3.12
CA PHE A 114 -23.96 32.09 3.78
C PHE A 114 -23.31 31.29 4.92
N PHE A 115 -24.12 30.88 5.90
CA PHE A 115 -23.68 30.35 7.20
C PHE A 115 -22.58 29.25 7.16
N LEU A 116 -22.57 28.37 6.15
CA LEU A 116 -21.62 27.26 6.06
C LEU A 116 -20.46 27.50 5.09
N ARG A 117 -20.45 28.62 4.35
CA ARG A 117 -19.53 28.85 3.23
C ARG A 117 -18.06 28.75 3.66
N ASP A 118 -17.69 29.58 4.63
CA ASP A 118 -16.30 29.72 5.06
C ASP A 118 -15.86 28.55 5.94
N GLY A 119 -16.79 27.97 6.72
CA GLY A 119 -16.51 26.75 7.49
C GLY A 119 -16.20 25.55 6.61
N LEU A 120 -16.94 25.35 5.51
CA LEU A 120 -16.66 24.28 4.55
C LEU A 120 -15.38 24.54 3.75
N ALA A 121 -15.10 25.80 3.40
CA ALA A 121 -13.83 26.17 2.77
C ALA A 121 -12.65 25.80 3.67
N LEU A 122 -12.68 26.17 4.96
CA LEU A 122 -11.61 25.84 5.91
C LEU A 122 -11.44 24.33 6.14
N LEU A 123 -12.54 23.58 6.27
CA LEU A 123 -12.50 22.14 6.54
C LEU A 123 -11.95 21.30 5.38
N PHE A 124 -12.01 21.81 4.15
CA PHE A 124 -11.56 21.13 2.94
C PHE A 124 -10.50 21.92 2.19
N ASN A 125 -9.88 22.93 2.82
CA ASN A 125 -8.76 23.64 2.21
C ASN A 125 -7.57 22.68 2.13
N LEU A 126 -6.97 22.53 0.94
CA LEU A 126 -5.76 21.71 0.83
C LEU A 126 -4.53 22.44 1.38
N ASP A 127 -4.53 23.78 1.35
CA ASP A 127 -3.42 24.67 1.76
C ASP A 127 -3.37 24.94 3.27
N GLU A 128 -4.21 24.28 4.06
CA GLU A 128 -4.36 24.56 5.49
C GLU A 128 -4.18 23.28 6.29
N GLU A 129 -3.91 23.48 7.58
CA GLU A 129 -3.60 22.41 8.50
C GLU A 129 -4.74 22.05 9.44
N LEU A 130 -4.66 20.87 10.04
CA LEU A 130 -5.64 20.34 11.00
C LEU A 130 -7.07 20.23 10.43
N ASN A 131 -7.18 19.91 9.14
CA ASN A 131 -8.45 19.73 8.43
C ASN A 131 -8.55 18.34 7.78
N PHE A 132 -9.60 18.07 6.99
CA PHE A 132 -9.79 16.72 6.42
C PHE A 132 -8.66 16.29 5.47
N PRO A 133 -8.22 17.14 4.51
CA PRO A 133 -7.06 16.87 3.68
C PRO A 133 -5.76 16.57 4.45
N SER A 134 -5.28 17.47 5.31
CA SER A 134 -3.97 17.29 5.94
C SER A 134 -3.96 16.11 6.93
N VAL A 135 -5.10 15.85 7.59
CA VAL A 135 -5.30 14.62 8.38
C VAL A 135 -5.21 13.38 7.50
N TYR A 136 -5.83 13.37 6.31
CA TYR A 136 -5.73 12.26 5.38
C TYR A 136 -4.29 12.01 4.92
N SER A 137 -3.60 13.04 4.46
CA SER A 137 -2.20 12.98 4.00
C SER A 137 -1.28 12.46 5.11
N SER A 138 -1.42 13.01 6.31
CA SER A 138 -0.72 12.54 7.52
C SER A 138 -0.94 11.05 7.79
N PHE A 139 -2.20 10.60 7.84
CA PHE A 139 -2.49 9.19 8.10
C PHE A 139 -2.04 8.27 6.96
N ALA A 140 -2.03 8.74 5.71
CA ALA A 140 -1.49 7.98 4.58
C ALA A 140 0.03 7.77 4.72
N LEU A 141 0.78 8.80 5.12
CA LEU A 141 2.21 8.71 5.43
C LEU A 141 2.49 7.76 6.60
N LEU A 142 1.73 7.89 7.69
CA LEU A 142 1.83 6.98 8.85
C LEU A 142 1.54 5.53 8.45
N PHE A 143 0.52 5.32 7.61
CA PHE A 143 0.17 4.00 7.13
C PHE A 143 1.30 3.40 6.28
N ALA A 144 1.92 4.18 5.40
CA ALA A 144 3.11 3.76 4.67
C ALA A 144 4.28 3.43 5.62
N ALA A 145 4.51 4.25 6.66
CA ALA A 145 5.54 4.01 7.68
C ALA A 145 5.33 2.68 8.43
N ILE A 146 4.09 2.36 8.80
CA ILE A 146 3.72 1.11 9.46
C ILE A 146 3.97 -0.09 8.55
N ILE A 147 3.57 -0.01 7.27
CA ILE A 147 3.80 -1.10 6.30
C ILE A 147 5.30 -1.31 6.07
N LEU A 148 6.08 -0.23 5.95
CA LEU A 148 7.55 -0.31 5.85
C LEU A 148 8.16 -0.99 7.09
N GLY A 149 7.71 -0.62 8.29
CA GLY A 149 8.14 -1.25 9.54
C GLY A 149 7.79 -2.74 9.60
N PHE A 150 6.62 -3.12 9.08
CA PHE A 150 6.23 -4.52 8.95
C PHE A 150 7.11 -5.29 7.96
N ILE A 151 7.41 -4.72 6.78
CA ILE A 151 8.36 -5.32 5.82
C ILE A 151 9.74 -5.48 6.46
N ALA A 152 10.22 -4.46 7.18
CA ALA A 152 11.48 -4.52 7.90
C ALA A 152 11.52 -5.65 8.93
N TYR A 153 10.43 -5.84 9.68
CA TYR A 153 10.30 -6.94 10.64
C TYR A 153 10.38 -8.32 9.94
N MET A 154 9.64 -8.50 8.84
CA MET A 154 9.68 -9.74 8.06
C MET A 154 11.08 -10.04 7.50
N LYS A 155 11.75 -9.02 6.97
CA LYS A 155 13.09 -9.13 6.38
C LYS A 155 14.18 -9.40 7.43
N ASN A 156 14.02 -8.85 8.63
CA ASN A 156 14.90 -9.14 9.77
C ASN A 156 14.86 -10.63 10.15
N SER A 157 13.67 -11.23 10.15
CA SER A 157 13.49 -12.67 10.42
C SER A 157 14.14 -13.56 9.35
N GLN A 158 14.39 -13.04 8.15
CA GLN A 158 15.01 -13.74 7.03
C GLN A 158 16.52 -13.46 6.92
N GLN A 159 17.09 -12.70 7.85
CA GLN A 159 18.49 -12.24 7.82
C GLN A 159 18.87 -11.53 6.52
N ASP A 160 17.94 -10.77 5.93
CA ASP A 160 18.15 -10.03 4.68
C ASP A 160 19.09 -8.83 4.91
N PHE A 161 20.12 -8.69 4.07
CA PHE A 161 21.12 -7.63 4.14
C PHE A 161 20.50 -6.22 4.11
N TYR A 162 19.38 -6.03 3.42
CA TYR A 162 18.74 -4.73 3.26
C TYR A 162 17.71 -4.39 4.35
N THR A 163 17.59 -5.20 5.39
CA THR A 163 16.65 -4.97 6.50
C THR A 163 16.74 -3.57 7.10
N SER A 164 17.95 -3.05 7.31
CA SER A 164 18.16 -1.71 7.88
C SER A 164 17.62 -0.59 6.98
N TYR A 165 17.63 -0.77 5.66
CA TYR A 165 17.09 0.22 4.73
C TYR A 165 15.57 0.34 4.87
N TRP A 166 14.85 -0.77 5.01
CA TRP A 166 13.41 -0.75 5.28
C TRP A 166 13.07 -0.06 6.61
N LYS A 167 13.90 -0.28 7.66
CA LYS A 167 13.75 0.42 8.94
C LYS A 167 13.95 1.93 8.79
N TRP A 168 15.00 2.35 8.10
CA TRP A 168 15.27 3.77 7.87
C TRP A 168 14.18 4.43 7.02
N LEU A 169 13.64 3.75 6.00
CA LEU A 169 12.47 4.26 5.26
C LEU A 169 11.25 4.43 6.16
N SER A 170 10.97 3.47 7.06
CA SER A 170 9.88 3.59 8.03
C SER A 170 10.07 4.82 8.92
N ILE A 171 11.29 5.07 9.41
CA ILE A 171 11.63 6.26 10.19
C ILE A 171 11.44 7.55 9.38
N THR A 172 11.89 7.58 8.11
CA THR A 172 11.70 8.73 7.22
C THR A 172 10.22 9.04 6.99
N PHE A 173 9.38 8.04 6.71
CA PHE A 173 7.94 8.27 6.53
C PHE A 173 7.24 8.67 7.85
N SER A 174 7.70 8.18 9.00
CA SER A 174 7.22 8.68 10.30
C SER A 174 7.60 10.14 10.54
N PHE A 175 8.77 10.57 10.07
CA PHE A 175 9.17 11.98 10.09
C PHE A 175 8.29 12.82 9.16
N LEU A 176 8.03 12.37 7.93
CA LEU A 176 7.13 13.06 7.01
C LEU A 176 5.71 13.16 7.57
N PHE A 177 5.20 12.09 8.22
CA PHE A 177 3.92 12.15 8.94
C PHE A 177 3.91 13.24 10.02
N PHE A 178 5.00 13.39 10.76
CA PHE A 178 5.10 14.42 11.79
C PHE A 178 5.20 15.82 11.18
N ASP A 179 5.95 15.95 10.09
CA ASP A 179 6.06 17.19 9.33
C ASP A 179 4.69 17.63 8.80
N GLU A 180 3.92 16.75 8.19
CA GLU A 180 2.56 17.02 7.70
C GLU A 180 1.57 17.43 8.81
N LEU A 181 1.80 17.03 10.07
CA LEU A 181 0.91 17.42 11.18
C LEU A 181 1.28 18.75 11.83
N VAL A 182 2.54 19.17 11.72
CA VAL A 182 3.12 20.29 12.48
C VAL A 182 3.71 21.36 11.55
N SER A 183 3.75 21.08 10.25
CA SER A 183 4.21 21.94 9.16
C SER A 183 5.63 22.43 9.41
N VAL A 184 6.54 21.51 9.76
CA VAL A 184 7.92 21.87 10.15
C VAL A 184 8.62 22.55 8.96
N HIS A 185 8.38 22.08 7.74
CA HIS A 185 8.93 22.69 6.53
C HIS A 185 8.41 24.12 6.32
N GLU A 186 7.14 24.43 6.62
CA GLU A 186 6.62 25.80 6.56
C GLU A 186 7.35 26.72 7.55
N HIS A 187 7.57 26.25 8.78
CA HIS A 187 8.32 27.00 9.79
C HIS A 187 9.78 27.27 9.38
N MET A 188 10.31 26.51 8.41
CA MET A 188 11.64 26.71 7.86
C MET A 188 11.69 27.76 6.73
N ILE A 189 10.55 28.17 6.16
CA ILE A 189 10.50 29.14 5.05
C ILE A 189 11.18 30.46 5.45
N GLU A 190 10.68 31.14 6.49
CA GLU A 190 11.17 32.47 6.87
C GLU A 190 12.65 32.48 7.33
N PRO A 191 13.13 31.53 8.16
CA PRO A 191 14.55 31.42 8.48
C PRO A 191 15.44 31.24 7.25
N MET A 192 15.07 30.36 6.33
CA MET A 192 15.87 30.10 5.12
C MET A 192 15.83 31.28 4.15
N LYS A 193 14.67 31.90 4.00
CA LYS A 193 14.47 33.08 3.15
C LYS A 193 15.33 34.25 3.62
N THR A 194 15.39 34.47 4.94
CA THR A 194 16.23 35.52 5.54
C THR A 194 17.72 35.21 5.39
N LEU A 195 18.12 33.95 5.61
CA LEU A 195 19.52 33.52 5.54
C LEU A 195 20.10 33.63 4.13
N PHE A 196 19.32 33.25 3.11
CA PHE A 196 19.76 33.20 1.72
C PHE A 196 19.24 34.36 0.86
N ASN A 197 18.44 35.26 1.43
CA ASN A 197 17.80 36.40 0.75
C ASN A 197 17.08 35.97 -0.54
N THR A 198 16.30 34.89 -0.46
CA THR A 198 15.65 34.25 -1.62
C THR A 198 14.42 35.01 -2.08
N LYS A 199 14.12 34.90 -3.38
CA LYS A 199 12.99 35.53 -4.08
C LYS A 199 12.54 34.66 -5.26
N GLY A 200 11.45 35.03 -5.92
CA GLY A 200 10.89 34.32 -7.07
C GLY A 200 10.60 32.86 -6.73
N PHE A 201 11.15 31.94 -7.53
CA PHE A 201 10.95 30.51 -7.34
C PHE A 201 11.41 29.97 -5.98
N LEU A 202 12.36 30.64 -5.31
CA LEU A 202 12.85 30.22 -3.99
C LEU A 202 12.18 30.98 -2.84
N SER A 203 11.00 31.57 -3.07
CA SER A 203 10.29 32.31 -2.02
C SER A 203 9.82 31.41 -0.89
N PHE A 204 9.47 30.17 -1.21
CA PHE A 204 9.31 29.07 -0.27
C PHE A 204 10.66 28.40 -0.04
N ALA A 205 11.47 29.05 0.80
CA ALA A 205 12.90 28.77 0.88
C ALA A 205 13.26 27.43 1.54
N TRP A 206 12.30 26.74 2.18
CA TRP A 206 12.49 25.40 2.75
C TRP A 206 12.87 24.36 1.68
N VAL A 207 12.50 24.62 0.41
CA VAL A 207 12.86 23.79 -0.74
C VAL A 207 14.38 23.59 -0.84
N ILE A 208 15.20 24.54 -0.38
CA ILE A 208 16.67 24.41 -0.39
C ILE A 208 17.13 23.25 0.52
N PRO A 209 16.92 23.27 1.85
CA PRO A 209 17.27 22.15 2.70
C PRO A 209 16.49 20.87 2.36
N GLY A 210 15.23 20.97 1.94
CA GLY A 210 14.41 19.83 1.50
C GLY A 210 15.05 19.09 0.32
N SER A 211 15.42 19.81 -0.74
CA SER A 211 16.08 19.26 -1.94
C SER A 211 17.41 18.59 -1.62
N ILE A 212 18.21 19.19 -0.73
CA ILE A 212 19.48 18.60 -0.27
C ILE A 212 19.21 17.29 0.48
N GLY A 213 18.23 17.29 1.39
CA GLY A 213 17.83 16.10 2.14
C GLY A 213 17.36 14.95 1.24
N VAL A 214 16.49 15.26 0.27
CA VAL A 214 16.00 14.29 -0.73
C VAL A 214 17.15 13.72 -1.56
N LEU A 215 18.10 14.56 -2.01
CA LEU A 215 19.26 14.08 -2.77
C LEU A 215 20.14 13.15 -1.94
N ILE A 216 20.43 13.50 -0.68
CA ILE A 216 21.22 12.65 0.23
C ILE A 216 20.51 11.30 0.44
N LEU A 217 19.21 11.33 0.75
CA LEU A 217 18.41 10.11 0.91
C LEU A 217 18.45 9.27 -0.36
N PHE A 218 18.20 9.87 -1.53
CA PHE A 218 18.25 9.15 -2.80
C PHE A 218 19.59 8.44 -3.02
N LEU A 219 20.72 9.13 -2.77
CA LEU A 219 22.05 8.55 -2.91
C LEU A 219 22.31 7.40 -1.91
N VAL A 220 21.89 7.56 -0.66
CA VAL A 220 22.01 6.52 0.38
C VAL A 220 21.19 5.28 0.00
N PHE A 221 19.98 5.48 -0.49
CA PHE A 221 19.05 4.41 -0.86
C PHE A 221 19.24 3.89 -2.30
N LEU A 222 20.08 4.52 -3.13
CA LEU A 222 20.22 4.19 -4.55
C LEU A 222 20.59 2.71 -4.75
N LYS A 223 21.60 2.22 -4.01
CA LYS A 223 22.01 0.82 -4.07
C LYS A 223 20.88 -0.11 -3.64
N PHE A 224 20.12 0.25 -2.62
CA PHE A 224 18.97 -0.52 -2.17
C PHE A 224 17.88 -0.57 -3.25
N ILE A 225 17.51 0.58 -3.83
CA ILE A 225 16.46 0.69 -4.86
C ILE A 225 16.81 -0.13 -6.10
N ILE A 226 18.07 -0.07 -6.57
CA ILE A 226 18.50 -0.81 -7.78
C ILE A 226 18.39 -2.32 -7.58
N ASN A 227 18.62 -2.81 -6.36
CA ASN A 227 18.57 -4.23 -5.99
C ASN A 227 17.15 -4.75 -5.68
N LEU A 228 16.12 -3.88 -5.65
CA LEU A 228 14.74 -4.32 -5.51
C LEU A 228 14.24 -5.01 -6.80
N PRO A 229 13.25 -5.93 -6.69
CA PRO A 229 12.59 -6.50 -7.86
C PRO A 229 12.04 -5.40 -8.78
N GLN A 230 12.12 -5.63 -10.10
CA GLN A 230 11.78 -4.64 -11.12
C GLN A 230 10.42 -3.95 -10.89
N LYS A 231 9.39 -4.73 -10.50
CA LYS A 231 8.05 -4.17 -10.23
C LYS A 231 8.04 -3.23 -9.02
N THR A 232 8.64 -3.63 -7.89
CA THR A 232 8.73 -2.78 -6.69
C THR A 232 9.55 -1.53 -6.98
N ARG A 233 10.71 -1.70 -7.64
CA ARG A 233 11.59 -0.60 -8.01
C ARG A 233 10.86 0.45 -8.87
N SER A 234 10.13 0.00 -9.90
CA SER A 234 9.38 0.91 -10.77
C SER A 234 8.31 1.69 -9.98
N ASN A 235 7.55 1.01 -9.12
CA ASN A 235 6.51 1.68 -8.33
C ASN A 235 7.12 2.72 -7.37
N PHE A 236 8.25 2.41 -6.74
CA PHE A 236 8.91 3.34 -5.82
C PHE A 236 9.49 4.55 -6.53
N LEU A 237 10.11 4.36 -7.70
CA LEU A 237 10.65 5.47 -8.49
C LEU A 237 9.53 6.37 -9.04
N ILE A 238 8.43 5.79 -9.52
CA ILE A 238 7.27 6.55 -10.01
C ILE A 238 6.63 7.32 -8.85
N ALA A 239 6.38 6.66 -7.71
CA ALA A 239 5.82 7.30 -6.53
C ALA A 239 6.69 8.45 -6.02
N GLY A 240 8.00 8.21 -5.88
CA GLY A 240 8.94 9.22 -5.43
C GLY A 240 9.05 10.40 -6.40
N ALA A 241 9.08 10.16 -7.71
CA ALA A 241 9.11 11.23 -8.69
C ALA A 241 7.83 12.09 -8.67
N ILE A 242 6.66 11.47 -8.52
CA ILE A 242 5.38 12.17 -8.41
C ILE A 242 5.33 12.99 -7.11
N TYR A 243 5.72 12.41 -5.98
CA TYR A 243 5.74 13.09 -4.69
C TYR A 243 6.69 14.29 -4.70
N ILE A 244 7.93 14.11 -5.18
CA ILE A 244 8.93 15.18 -5.30
C ILE A 244 8.47 16.28 -6.27
N ALA A 245 7.74 15.92 -7.33
CA ALA A 245 7.18 16.91 -8.24
C ALA A 245 6.12 17.79 -7.57
N GLY A 246 5.37 17.27 -6.59
CA GLY A 246 4.53 18.07 -5.69
C GLY A 246 5.40 18.92 -4.77
N CYS A 247 6.00 18.30 -3.74
CA CYS A 247 6.63 19.01 -2.61
C CYS A 247 7.84 19.89 -2.95
N ILE A 248 8.50 19.69 -4.10
CA ILE A 248 9.61 20.55 -4.54
C ILE A 248 9.24 21.26 -5.83
N GLY A 249 8.61 20.56 -6.78
CA GLY A 249 8.30 21.13 -8.08
C GLY A 249 7.22 22.21 -8.00
N CYS A 250 6.10 21.93 -7.32
CA CYS A 250 5.00 22.87 -7.17
C CYS A 250 5.40 24.04 -6.29
N GLU A 251 5.93 23.79 -5.09
CA GLU A 251 6.54 24.81 -4.21
C GLU A 251 7.44 25.84 -4.91
N LEU A 252 8.28 25.42 -5.86
CA LEU A 252 9.07 26.38 -6.67
C LEU A 252 8.15 27.30 -7.51
N VAL A 253 7.14 26.74 -8.15
CA VAL A 253 6.14 27.47 -8.93
C VAL A 253 5.24 28.33 -8.03
N GLY A 254 4.75 27.81 -6.91
CA GLY A 254 3.99 28.54 -5.90
C GLY A 254 4.76 29.73 -5.35
N GLY A 255 6.05 29.55 -5.04
CA GLY A 255 6.94 30.63 -4.62
C GLY A 255 7.03 31.75 -5.65
N TYR A 256 7.14 31.40 -6.94
CA TYR A 256 7.14 32.38 -8.03
C TYR A 256 5.78 33.11 -8.16
N ILE A 257 4.66 32.39 -8.03
CA ILE A 257 3.30 32.93 -8.07
C ILE A 257 3.10 33.97 -6.96
N VAL A 258 3.51 33.64 -5.74
CA VAL A 258 3.36 34.50 -4.56
C VAL A 258 4.25 35.74 -4.66
N ASP A 259 5.52 35.59 -5.01
CA ASP A 259 6.47 36.72 -5.12
C ASP A 259 6.04 37.73 -6.19
N ASN A 260 5.53 37.24 -7.32
CA ASN A 260 5.04 38.07 -8.42
C ASN A 260 3.57 38.50 -8.26
N LYS A 261 2.89 38.08 -7.18
CA LYS A 261 1.50 38.41 -6.90
C LYS A 261 0.55 38.08 -8.07
N LEU A 262 0.72 36.92 -8.70
CA LEU A 262 -0.05 36.51 -9.89
C LEU A 262 -1.54 36.27 -9.62
N GLY A 263 -1.94 36.29 -8.34
CA GLY A 263 -3.33 36.31 -7.91
C GLY A 263 -3.91 34.92 -7.65
N PHE A 264 -5.21 34.87 -7.41
CA PHE A 264 -5.91 33.70 -6.88
C PHE A 264 -5.93 32.49 -7.82
N MET A 265 -6.20 32.67 -9.11
CA MET A 265 -6.40 31.52 -10.01
C MET A 265 -5.12 30.70 -10.25
N PRO A 266 -3.95 31.32 -10.54
CA PRO A 266 -2.70 30.56 -10.64
C PRO A 266 -2.36 29.82 -9.35
N TYR A 267 -2.53 30.48 -8.20
CA TYR A 267 -2.26 29.88 -6.89
C TYR A 267 -3.18 28.69 -6.60
N LEU A 268 -4.49 28.83 -6.85
CA LEU A 268 -5.46 27.75 -6.65
C LEU A 268 -5.12 26.51 -7.49
N ILE A 269 -4.74 26.70 -8.76
CA ILE A 269 -4.35 25.59 -9.64
C ILE A 269 -3.08 24.91 -9.12
N GLU A 270 -2.12 25.70 -8.67
CA GLU A 270 -0.83 25.22 -8.24
C GLU A 270 -0.93 24.41 -6.94
N VAL A 271 -1.56 24.95 -5.88
CA VAL A 271 -1.88 24.22 -4.64
C VAL A 271 -2.67 22.93 -4.94
N THR A 272 -3.66 23.01 -5.83
CA THR A 272 -4.42 21.81 -6.20
C THR A 272 -3.53 20.73 -6.82
N LEU A 273 -2.58 21.13 -7.66
CA LEU A 273 -1.65 20.21 -8.31
C LEU A 273 -0.64 19.65 -7.32
N GLU A 274 -0.08 20.49 -6.45
CA GLU A 274 0.84 20.10 -5.39
C GLU A 274 0.26 18.96 -4.56
N GLU A 275 -0.86 19.25 -3.92
CA GLU A 275 -1.56 18.37 -2.99
C GLU A 275 -2.04 17.08 -3.64
N PHE A 276 -2.54 17.19 -4.87
CA PHE A 276 -2.91 16.02 -5.66
C PHE A 276 -1.71 15.12 -5.94
N LEU A 277 -0.57 15.68 -6.37
CA LEU A 277 0.64 14.93 -6.69
C LEU A 277 1.22 14.28 -5.43
N GLU A 278 1.24 14.98 -4.30
CA GLU A 278 1.70 14.44 -3.03
C GLU A 278 0.89 13.22 -2.59
N MET A 279 -0.43 13.39 -2.47
CA MET A 279 -1.34 12.30 -2.09
C MET A 279 -1.27 11.13 -3.09
N LEU A 280 -1.18 11.41 -4.39
CA LEU A 280 -1.07 10.39 -5.44
C LEU A 280 0.25 9.62 -5.32
N GLY A 281 1.36 10.31 -5.08
CA GLY A 281 2.67 9.72 -4.85
C GLY A 281 2.64 8.72 -3.69
N ILE A 282 2.06 9.12 -2.56
CA ILE A 282 1.89 8.26 -1.37
C ILE A 282 0.99 7.05 -1.70
N ALA A 283 -0.11 7.24 -2.42
CA ALA A 283 -1.00 6.16 -2.82
C ALA A 283 -0.31 5.11 -3.72
N ILE A 284 0.47 5.57 -4.71
CA ILE A 284 1.27 4.68 -5.58
C ILE A 284 2.35 3.96 -4.78
N PHE A 285 2.97 4.63 -3.80
CA PHE A 285 3.95 4.02 -2.92
C PHE A 285 3.35 2.89 -2.08
N ILE A 286 2.20 3.12 -1.44
CA ILE A 286 1.47 2.11 -0.67
C ILE A 286 1.06 0.94 -1.55
N TYR A 287 0.57 1.20 -2.77
CA TYR A 287 0.33 0.14 -3.75
C TYR A 287 1.60 -0.69 -4.02
N GLY A 288 2.74 -0.02 -4.18
CA GLY A 288 4.06 -0.64 -4.34
C GLY A 288 4.45 -1.53 -3.16
N LEU A 289 4.21 -1.07 -1.93
CA LEU A 289 4.48 -1.82 -0.70
C LEU A 289 3.62 -3.10 -0.61
N PHE A 290 2.31 -3.00 -0.83
CA PHE A 290 1.45 -4.18 -0.84
C PHE A 290 1.80 -5.15 -1.96
N SER A 291 2.13 -4.63 -3.16
CA SER A 291 2.60 -5.47 -4.26
C SER A 291 3.91 -6.18 -3.93
N HIS A 292 4.81 -5.52 -3.19
CA HIS A 292 6.06 -6.13 -2.72
C HIS A 292 5.79 -7.26 -1.72
N ILE A 293 4.92 -7.00 -0.74
CA ILE A 293 4.52 -8.02 0.25
C ILE A 293 3.89 -9.23 -0.44
N SER A 294 2.97 -9.02 -1.38
CA SER A 294 2.31 -10.11 -2.12
C SER A 294 3.30 -10.97 -2.92
N TYR A 295 4.30 -10.32 -3.53
CA TYR A 295 5.36 -11.01 -4.29
C TYR A 295 6.25 -11.89 -3.40
N TYR A 296 6.69 -11.38 -2.25
CA TYR A 296 7.56 -12.14 -1.33
C TYR A 296 6.80 -13.10 -0.40
N GLY A 297 5.54 -12.80 -0.11
CA GLY A 297 4.67 -13.63 0.72
C GLY A 297 4.12 -14.86 0.00
N LYS A 298 4.56 -15.22 -1.21
CA LYS A 298 3.98 -16.32 -2.02
C LYS A 298 2.44 -16.28 -2.08
N GLY A 299 1.85 -15.08 -2.20
CA GLY A 299 0.39 -14.95 -2.20
C GLY A 299 -0.28 -15.03 -0.83
N VAL A 300 0.43 -14.74 0.28
CA VAL A 300 -0.19 -14.43 1.57
C VAL A 300 -1.16 -13.25 1.37
N ILE A 301 -2.41 -13.61 1.17
CA ILE A 301 -3.56 -12.77 1.47
C ILE A 301 -3.39 -12.43 2.96
N PHE A 302 -3.30 -11.14 3.27
CA PHE A 302 -3.25 -10.65 4.65
C PHE A 302 -4.55 -11.08 5.38
N LYS A 303 -4.57 -12.29 5.94
CA LYS A 303 -5.72 -12.81 6.68
C LYS A 303 -5.64 -12.32 8.11
N ILE A 304 -6.39 -11.27 8.41
CA ILE A 304 -6.55 -10.82 9.80
C ILE A 304 -7.61 -11.73 10.43
N GLN A 305 -7.19 -12.72 11.21
CA GLN A 305 -8.11 -13.54 12.00
C GLN A 305 -8.49 -12.78 13.27
N ILE A 306 -9.72 -12.26 13.33
CA ILE A 306 -10.28 -11.70 14.57
C ILE A 306 -10.97 -12.84 15.33
N PRO A 307 -10.45 -13.31 16.48
CA PRO A 307 -11.11 -14.34 17.25
C PRO A 307 -12.41 -13.78 17.84
N SER A 308 -13.55 -14.34 17.45
CA SER A 308 -14.83 -14.01 18.09
C SER A 308 -14.77 -14.37 19.58
N LYS A 309 -14.88 -13.39 20.48
CA LYS A 309 -15.04 -13.64 21.92
C LYS A 309 -16.32 -14.47 22.08
N LYS A 310 -16.23 -15.71 22.59
CA LYS A 310 -17.42 -16.46 23.02
C LYS A 310 -18.20 -15.59 24.01
N LEU A 311 -19.35 -15.07 23.60
CA LEU A 311 -20.36 -14.58 24.53
C LEU A 311 -20.74 -15.78 25.39
N ARG A 312 -20.22 -15.84 26.62
CA ARG A 312 -20.76 -16.70 27.66
C ARG A 312 -22.16 -16.15 27.95
N LEU A 313 -23.17 -16.75 27.32
CA LEU A 313 -24.53 -16.66 27.82
C LEU A 313 -24.49 -17.30 29.22
N PHE A 314 -24.63 -16.47 30.24
CA PHE A 314 -24.88 -16.93 31.60
C PHE A 314 -26.27 -17.56 31.59
N ASN A 315 -26.31 -18.89 31.80
CA ASN A 315 -27.52 -19.60 32.21
C ASN A 315 -27.83 -19.31 33.68
#